data_AF-A0A259CYM8-F1
#
_entry.id   AF-A0A259CYM8-F1
#
_cell.length_a   1.000
_cell.length_b   1.000
_cell.length_c   1.000
_cell.angle_alpha   90.00
_cell.angle_beta   90.00
_cell.angle_gamma   90.00
#
_symmetry.space_group_name_H-M   'P 1'
#
loop_
_entity.id
_entity.type
_entity.pdbx_description
1 polymer ?
#
loop_
_entity_poly.entity_id
_entity_poly.type
_entity_poly.pdbx_seq_one_letter_code
_entity_poly.pdbx_strand_id
1 'polypeptide(L)' 'KTHALAAEHLTARQMARIYNAASEFLAGEPAGQLTDVRFDVALVDAVGRIEVLENAYAA' A
#
# COMPACT_ATOMS: atom_id res chain seq x y z
N LYS A 1 8.47 -12.42 14.46
CA LYS A 1 8.31 -11.46 13.34
C LYS A 1 7.71 -10.19 13.91
N THR A 2 8.34 -9.04 13.69
CA THR A 2 7.94 -7.72 14.20
C THR A 2 7.34 -6.89 13.08
N HIS A 3 6.67 -5.78 13.40
CA HIS A 3 6.19 -4.83 12.38
C HIS A 3 7.35 -4.29 11.53
N ALA A 4 8.52 -4.02 12.10
CA ALA A 4 9.71 -3.59 11.36
C ALA A 4 10.13 -4.61 10.26
N LEU A 5 10.08 -5.91 10.56
CA LEU A 5 10.36 -6.94 9.56
C LEU A 5 9.26 -7.00 8.47
N ALA A 6 8.01 -6.71 8.81
CA ALA A 6 6.94 -6.57 7.82
C ALA A 6 7.15 -5.34 6.92
N ALA A 7 7.65 -4.24 7.48
CA ALA A 7 7.97 -3.01 6.75
C ALA A 7 9.07 -3.22 5.70
N GLU A 8 10.07 -4.07 5.96
CA GLU A 8 11.12 -4.42 4.98
C GLU A 8 10.56 -5.03 3.69
N HIS A 9 9.36 -5.61 3.72
CA HIS A 9 8.69 -6.12 2.51
C HIS A 9 8.07 -5.02 1.66
N LEU A 10 7.91 -3.80 2.18
CA LEU A 10 7.41 -2.63 1.46
C LEU A 10 8.51 -1.97 0.59
N THR A 11 9.14 -2.78 -0.25
CA THR A 11 10.19 -2.30 -1.18
C THR A 11 9.60 -1.41 -2.27
N ALA A 12 10.44 -0.57 -2.90
CA ALA A 12 10.04 0.22 -4.07
C ALA A 12 9.40 -0.63 -5.19
N ARG A 13 9.90 -1.85 -5.40
CA ARG A 13 9.31 -2.79 -6.35
C ARG A 13 7.90 -3.22 -5.95
N GLN A 14 7.66 -3.46 -4.66
CA GLN A 14 6.34 -3.84 -4.17
C GLN A 14 5.36 -2.66 -4.29
N MET A 15 5.81 -1.44 -3.99
CA MET A 15 5.02 -0.23 -4.16
C MET A 15 4.66 0.04 -5.64
N ALA A 16 5.58 -0.20 -6.57
CA ALA A 16 5.30 -0.09 -8.00
C ALA A 16 4.25 -1.11 -8.47
N ARG A 17 4.28 -2.34 -7.95
CA ARG A 17 3.27 -3.36 -8.25
C ARG A 17 1.88 -2.98 -7.76
N ILE A 18 1.80 -2.45 -6.53
CA ILE A 18 0.53 -1.96 -5.95
C ILE A 18 -0.02 -0.82 -6.79
N TYR A 19 0.84 0.13 -7.18
CA TYR A 19 0.46 1.27 -8.01
C TYR A 19 -0.08 0.82 -9.37
N ASN A 20 0.61 -0.08 -10.06
CA ASN A 20 0.15 -0.57 -11.37
C ASN A 20 -1.22 -1.25 -11.29
N ALA A 21 -1.43 -2.11 -10.29
CA ALA A 21 -2.71 -2.77 -10.10
C ALA A 21 -3.83 -1.77 -9.77
N ALA A 22 -3.53 -0.74 -8.97
CA ALA A 22 -4.48 0.33 -8.73
C ALA A 22 -4.76 1.14 -9.98
N SER A 23 -3.74 1.49 -10.79
CA SER A 23 -3.94 2.18 -12.07
C SER A 23 -4.84 1.39 -13.02
N GLU A 24 -4.75 0.07 -13.08
CA GLU A 24 -5.67 -0.77 -13.86
C GLU A 24 -7.12 -0.62 -13.39
N PHE A 25 -7.35 -0.64 -12.08
CA PHE A 25 -8.68 -0.42 -11.50
C PHE A 25 -9.20 1.00 -11.78
N LEU A 26 -8.37 2.02 -11.51
CA LEU A 26 -8.72 3.43 -11.69
C LEU A 26 -9.01 3.79 -13.14
N ALA A 27 -8.45 3.07 -14.11
CA ALA A 27 -8.81 3.26 -15.52
C ALA A 27 -10.30 3.00 -15.81
N GLY A 28 -10.99 2.24 -14.95
CA GLY A 28 -12.43 1.98 -15.03
C GLY A 28 -13.32 2.95 -14.24
N GLU A 29 -12.74 3.82 -13.40
CA GLU A 29 -13.50 4.77 -12.59
C GLU A 29 -13.94 6.00 -13.42
N PRO A 30 -15.05 6.69 -13.05
CA PRO A 30 -15.55 7.85 -13.81
C PRO A 30 -14.53 8.98 -13.99
N ALA A 31 -13.65 9.18 -13.02
CA ALA A 31 -12.57 10.17 -13.09
C ALA A 31 -11.24 9.58 -13.59
N GLY A 32 -11.20 8.29 -13.93
CA GLY A 32 -9.98 7.63 -14.38
C GLY A 32 -8.86 7.71 -13.33
N GLN A 33 -7.65 8.03 -13.80
CA GLN A 33 -6.49 8.28 -12.93
C GLN A 33 -6.60 9.55 -12.08
N LEU A 34 -7.61 10.40 -12.30
CA LEU A 34 -7.89 11.59 -11.48
C LEU A 34 -8.83 11.30 -10.32
N THR A 35 -9.27 10.05 -10.16
CA THR A 35 -10.03 9.62 -8.99
C THR A 35 -9.19 9.85 -7.73
N ASP A 36 -9.80 10.42 -6.69
CA ASP A 36 -9.13 10.63 -5.41
C ASP A 36 -8.87 9.28 -4.72
N VAL A 37 -7.60 8.97 -4.44
CA VAL A 37 -7.19 7.70 -3.83
C VAL A 37 -6.09 7.91 -2.80
N ARG A 38 -6.05 7.00 -1.83
CA ARG A 38 -4.94 6.86 -0.88
C ARG A 38 -4.51 5.41 -0.76
N PHE A 39 -3.25 5.21 -0.39
CA PHE A 39 -2.69 3.90 -0.16
C PHE A 39 -2.15 3.80 1.26
N ASP A 40 -2.79 2.91 2.04
CA ASP A 40 -2.43 2.62 3.41
C ASP A 40 -1.87 1.20 3.51
N VAL A 41 -0.95 0.96 4.44
CA VAL A 41 -0.31 -0.34 4.64
C VAL A 41 -0.56 -0.82 6.05
N ALA A 42 -1.18 -1.99 6.19
CA ALA A 42 -1.30 -2.69 7.46
C ALA A 42 -0.15 -3.70 7.61
N LEU A 43 0.76 -3.41 8.54
CA LEU A 43 1.82 -4.31 8.96
C LEU A 43 1.29 -5.25 10.04
N VAL A 44 1.64 -6.53 9.95
CA VAL A 44 1.17 -7.54 10.90
C VAL A 44 2.35 -8.25 11.54
N ASP A 45 2.36 -8.33 12.88
CA ASP A 45 3.38 -9.08 13.62
C ASP A 45 3.06 -10.58 13.74
N ALA A 46 3.97 -11.35 14.37
CA ALA A 46 3.81 -12.80 14.52
C ALA A 46 2.62 -13.25 15.39
N VAL A 47 2.02 -12.35 16.17
CA VAL A 47 0.88 -12.66 17.04
C VAL A 47 -0.41 -12.01 16.55
N GLY A 48 -0.40 -11.45 15.34
CA GLY A 48 -1.57 -10.88 14.68
C GLY A 48 -1.90 -9.44 15.09
N ARG A 49 -0.99 -8.72 15.76
CA ARG A 49 -1.18 -7.28 15.97
C ARG A 49 -0.97 -6.55 14.67
N ILE A 50 -1.74 -5.49 14.49
CA ILE A 50 -1.76 -4.67 13.28
C ILE A 50 -1.27 -3.27 13.61
N GLU A 51 -0.35 -2.76 12.80
CA GLU A 51 0.07 -1.37 12.76
C GLU A 51 -0.23 -0.81 11.37
N VAL A 52 -0.96 0.31 11.28
CA VAL A 52 -1.31 0.92 10.00
C VAL A 52 -0.40 2.10 9.74
N LEU A 53 0.31 2.05 8.62
CA LEU A 53 1.04 3.16 8.05
C LEU A 53 0.15 3.84 7.02
N GLU A 54 -0.40 4.99 7.38
CA GLU A 54 -1.18 5.83 6.47
C GLU A 54 -0.25 6.53 5.47
N ASN A 55 -0.73 6.75 4.25
CA ASN A 55 0.05 7.41 3.19
C ASN A 55 1.40 6.73 2.93
N ALA A 56 1.41 5.42 2.70
CA ALA A 56 2.63 4.62 2.61
C ALA A 56 3.62 5.03 1.49
N TYR A 57 3.23 5.94 0.58
CA TYR A 57 4.10 6.54 -0.43
C TYR A 57 4.84 7.81 0.04
N ALA A 58 4.47 8.39 1.19
CA ALA A 58 5.04 9.62 1.75
C ALA A 58 6.05 9.37 2.89
N ALA A 59 6.28 8.09 3.24
CA ALA A 59 7.17 7.65 4.31
C ALA A 59 8.58 7.30 3.82
#